data_AF-A0A9P6P1E7-F1
#
_entry.id   AF-A0A9P6P1E7-F1
#
_cell.length_a   1.000
_cell.length_b   1.000
_cell.length_c   1.000
_cell.angle_alpha   90.00
_cell.angle_beta   90.00
_cell.angle_gamma   90.00
#
_symmetry.space_group_name_H-M   'P 1'
#
loop_
_entity.id
_entity.type
_entity.pdbx_description
1 polymer ?
#
loop_
_entity_poly.entity_id
_entity_poly.type
_entity_poly.pdbx_seq_one_letter_code
_entity_poly.pdbx_strand_id
1 'polypeptide(L)'
;MAINDEEKKKDLFGFEDEESDDQSIQEEEEEDRRFTASRLRSKKSVNEESETDESDFDSDEEGSAEIDNDESNDEADLDNAEDVEDESDVEQDAEDNKPRTSKKKKLNKLTPEELEKFEKDQKKTGVCYLSRIPPFMKPRRLRSLLSKYAEIGRLFCSPEDPKITARRKKYGKDRRVNYTEGWVEFKDKKRAKALAEFLNMRQIGKVVLFSIMIWLMKFEGGKRSDRYYHDMWNIKYLPKFKWNHLTEQMAYEQQARQQRLRNEVAQSQRENKTYIQNVERSKMYKGMEEKKRKRGEDVQDDDIRRTFKQRAVVAREVAPDKNAGKEALSRMDGGMKSVLGKVFGK
;
A
#
# COMPACT_ATOMS: atom_id res chain seq x y z
N MET A 1 -36.89 -38.53 -41.09
CA MET A 1 -37.79 -37.46 -40.64
C MET A 1 -37.98 -37.64 -39.15
N ALA A 2 -37.18 -36.93 -38.34
CA ALA A 2 -37.36 -36.65 -36.92
C ALA A 2 -36.08 -35.97 -36.44
N ILE A 3 -36.13 -34.64 -36.34
CA ILE A 3 -35.15 -33.82 -35.63
C ILE A 3 -35.64 -33.82 -34.18
N ASN A 4 -34.84 -34.32 -33.24
CA ASN A 4 -35.10 -34.17 -31.82
C ASN A 4 -34.28 -32.96 -31.32
N ASP A 5 -34.99 -31.86 -31.08
CA ASP A 5 -34.50 -30.67 -30.40
C ASP A 5 -34.51 -30.92 -28.88
N GLU A 6 -33.34 -30.93 -28.25
CA GLU A 6 -33.20 -30.71 -26.80
C GLU A 6 -32.57 -29.32 -26.59
N GLU A 7 -33.42 -28.31 -26.42
CA GLU A 7 -33.00 -26.96 -26.03
C GLU A 7 -32.59 -26.94 -24.55
N LYS A 8 -31.28 -26.85 -24.29
CA LYS A 8 -30.73 -26.47 -22.98
C LYS A 8 -31.11 -25.01 -22.68
N LYS A 9 -31.80 -24.78 -21.57
CA LYS A 9 -32.16 -23.43 -21.08
C LYS A 9 -30.89 -22.65 -20.73
N LYS A 10 -30.63 -21.55 -21.45
CA LYS A 10 -29.60 -20.56 -21.15
C LYS A 10 -30.19 -19.46 -20.28
N ASP A 11 -29.50 -19.09 -19.21
CA ASP A 11 -29.82 -17.91 -18.40
C ASP A 11 -29.30 -16.61 -19.06
N LEU A 12 -29.90 -15.46 -18.73
CA LEU A 12 -29.82 -14.18 -19.46
C LEU A 12 -28.42 -13.55 -19.57
N PHE A 13 -27.39 -14.12 -18.93
CA PHE A 13 -25.99 -13.66 -19.00
C PHE A 13 -25.00 -14.68 -19.56
N GLY A 14 -25.44 -15.83 -20.08
CA GLY A 14 -24.63 -16.67 -20.96
C GLY A 14 -23.36 -17.28 -20.34
N PHE A 15 -23.39 -17.71 -19.08
CA PHE A 15 -22.33 -18.52 -18.49
C PHE A 15 -22.76 -20.00 -18.46
N GLU A 16 -21.90 -20.88 -18.95
CA GLU A 16 -22.03 -22.34 -18.85
C GLU A 16 -21.52 -22.78 -17.48
N ASP A 17 -22.34 -23.49 -16.70
CA ASP A 17 -21.93 -24.14 -15.45
C ASP A 17 -21.15 -25.43 -15.80
N GLU A 18 -19.82 -25.38 -15.68
CA GLU A 18 -19.00 -26.58 -15.54
C GLU A 18 -19.00 -27.02 -14.06
N GLU A 19 -19.58 -28.19 -13.78
CA GLU A 19 -19.48 -28.88 -12.48
C GLU A 19 -18.01 -29.16 -12.16
N SER A 20 -17.50 -28.63 -11.04
CA SER A 20 -16.22 -29.01 -10.47
C SER A 20 -16.41 -29.65 -9.10
N ASP A 21 -15.97 -30.90 -8.98
CA ASP A 21 -15.96 -31.74 -7.78
C ASP A 21 -15.26 -31.06 -6.58
N ASP A 22 -15.94 -31.06 -5.43
CA ASP A 22 -15.45 -30.58 -4.13
C ASP A 22 -14.79 -31.74 -3.35
N GLN A 23 -13.47 -31.66 -3.16
CA GLN A 23 -12.72 -32.51 -2.22
C GLN A 23 -12.44 -31.73 -0.94
N SER A 24 -13.02 -32.20 0.16
CA SER A 24 -12.89 -31.65 1.50
C SER A 24 -11.50 -31.89 2.12
N ILE A 25 -10.85 -30.80 2.55
CA ILE A 25 -9.67 -30.82 3.42
C ILE A 25 -10.04 -30.09 4.72
N GLN A 26 -9.93 -30.80 5.85
CA GLN A 26 -10.12 -30.28 7.20
C GLN A 26 -8.83 -29.59 7.68
N GLU A 27 -8.89 -28.30 8.01
CA GLU A 27 -7.85 -27.58 8.77
C GLU A 27 -8.44 -27.11 10.12
N GLU A 28 -7.77 -27.49 11.22
CA GLU A 28 -8.02 -27.00 12.58
C GLU A 28 -7.36 -25.61 12.75
N GLU A 29 -8.16 -24.57 13.02
CA GLU A 29 -7.69 -23.24 13.36
C GLU A 29 -7.34 -23.12 14.86
N GLU A 30 -6.07 -22.90 15.20
CA GLU A 30 -5.66 -22.37 16.50
C GLU A 30 -5.82 -20.83 16.51
N GLU A 31 -6.78 -20.31 17.29
CA GLU A 31 -7.01 -18.86 17.42
C GLU A 31 -5.90 -18.12 18.20
N ASP A 32 -5.25 -17.16 17.54
CA ASP A 32 -4.20 -16.29 18.10
C ASP A 32 -4.80 -15.16 18.98
N ARG A 33 -4.63 -15.27 20.31
CA ARG A 33 -5.32 -14.47 21.35
C ARG A 33 -4.85 -13.02 21.51
N ARG A 34 -4.06 -12.47 20.58
CA ARG A 34 -3.46 -11.13 20.71
C ARG A 34 -4.42 -9.97 20.48
N PHE A 35 -5.54 -10.17 19.78
CA PHE A 35 -6.43 -9.10 19.33
C PHE A 35 -7.84 -9.14 19.96
N THR A 36 -7.99 -9.72 21.15
CA THR A 36 -9.30 -9.82 21.79
C THR A 36 -9.85 -8.46 22.23
N ALA A 37 -11.13 -8.23 21.91
CA ALA A 37 -11.84 -6.96 22.15
C ALA A 37 -11.88 -6.51 23.63
N SER A 38 -11.64 -7.43 24.58
CA SER A 38 -11.57 -7.11 26.01
C SER A 38 -10.39 -6.20 26.37
N ARG A 39 -9.26 -6.32 25.65
CA ARG A 39 -8.04 -5.55 25.94
C ARG A 39 -8.06 -4.14 25.36
N LEU A 40 -8.83 -3.92 24.29
CA LEU A 40 -9.05 -2.59 23.70
C LEU A 40 -9.95 -1.72 24.60
N ARG A 41 -10.89 -2.33 25.34
CA ARG A 41 -11.79 -1.62 26.26
C ARG A 41 -11.10 -1.12 27.53
N SER A 42 -10.09 -1.85 28.02
CA SER A 42 -9.30 -1.47 29.22
C SER A 42 -8.44 -0.22 29.02
N LYS A 43 -8.14 0.17 27.77
CA LYS A 43 -7.34 1.38 27.48
C LYS A 43 -8.17 2.67 27.38
N LYS A 44 -9.50 2.58 27.43
CA LYS A 44 -10.39 3.74 27.26
C LYS A 44 -10.90 4.35 28.58
N SER A 45 -10.64 3.74 29.74
CA SER A 45 -11.24 4.14 31.02
C SER A 45 -10.28 4.76 32.05
N VAL A 46 -9.10 5.24 31.64
CA VAL A 46 -8.18 5.95 32.56
C VAL A 46 -7.53 7.12 31.83
N ASN A 47 -8.22 8.27 31.81
CA ASN A 47 -7.66 9.60 32.14
C ASN A 47 -8.71 10.68 31.81
N GLU A 48 -9.36 11.17 32.84
CA GLU A 48 -10.13 12.41 32.82
C GLU A 48 -9.87 13.07 34.18
N GLU A 49 -8.91 14.01 34.22
CA GLU A 49 -8.80 15.06 35.24
C GLU A 49 -7.87 16.18 34.70
N SER A 50 -8.49 17.36 34.54
CA SER A 50 -8.03 18.75 34.45
C SER A 50 -6.60 19.10 33.98
N GLU A 51 -6.47 20.02 33.02
CA GLU A 51 -6.18 21.45 33.31
C GLU A 51 -6.74 22.34 32.18
N THR A 52 -7.44 23.39 32.60
CA THR A 52 -8.04 24.47 31.83
C THR A 52 -6.94 25.42 31.37
N ASP A 53 -6.87 25.76 30.07
CA ASP A 53 -6.31 27.04 29.65
C ASP A 53 -7.10 27.57 28.45
N GLU A 54 -7.69 28.73 28.67
CA GLU A 54 -8.56 29.48 27.76
C GLU A 54 -7.68 30.30 26.82
N SER A 55 -7.83 30.14 25.51
CA SER A 55 -7.61 31.26 24.60
C SER A 55 -8.47 31.12 23.35
N ASP A 56 -9.45 32.01 23.34
CA ASP A 56 -10.33 32.44 22.27
C ASP A 56 -9.50 33.04 21.11
N PHE A 57 -9.68 32.53 19.89
CA PHE A 57 -9.35 33.28 18.67
C PHE A 57 -10.23 32.85 17.50
N ASP A 58 -11.33 33.57 17.37
CA ASP A 58 -12.17 33.66 16.19
C ASP A 58 -11.51 34.57 15.14
N SER A 59 -11.49 34.17 13.87
CA SER A 59 -11.51 35.05 12.69
C SER A 59 -11.40 34.26 11.39
N ASP A 60 -12.51 34.19 10.68
CA ASP A 60 -12.56 34.13 9.23
C ASP A 60 -12.02 35.45 8.64
N GLU A 61 -11.17 35.41 7.62
CA GLU A 61 -11.20 36.41 6.54
C GLU A 61 -10.43 35.92 5.30
N GLU A 62 -11.10 35.95 4.15
CA GLU A 62 -10.51 35.84 2.83
C GLU A 62 -9.72 37.13 2.48
N GLY A 63 -8.55 36.96 1.86
CA GLY A 63 -7.75 38.08 1.37
C GLY A 63 -6.78 37.63 0.28
N SER A 64 -7.09 38.04 -0.95
CA SER A 64 -6.32 37.88 -2.18
C SER A 64 -5.05 38.74 -2.25
N ALA A 65 -4.11 38.29 -3.10
CA ALA A 65 -3.02 39.07 -3.73
C ALA A 65 -1.73 39.21 -2.87
N GLU A 66 -0.48 39.19 -3.34
CA GLU A 66 0.15 39.33 -4.66
C GLU A 66 1.45 38.49 -4.73
N ILE A 67 1.91 38.26 -5.96
CA ILE A 67 3.20 37.67 -6.31
C ILE A 67 4.22 38.82 -6.32
N ASP A 68 5.26 38.75 -5.48
CA ASP A 68 6.47 39.55 -5.65
C ASP A 68 7.66 38.66 -5.93
N ASN A 69 8.18 38.79 -7.15
CA ASN A 69 9.55 38.47 -7.51
C ASN A 69 10.45 39.53 -6.86
N ASP A 70 11.47 39.11 -6.12
CA ASP A 70 12.69 39.90 -6.08
C ASP A 70 13.92 39.00 -6.10
N GLU A 71 14.82 39.40 -6.99
CA GLU A 71 16.03 38.75 -7.43
C GLU A 71 17.17 39.57 -6.84
N SER A 72 17.97 38.99 -5.94
CA SER A 72 19.27 39.56 -5.60
C SER A 72 20.31 38.45 -5.46
N ASN A 73 21.17 38.41 -6.47
CA ASN A 73 22.56 37.97 -6.36
C ASN A 73 23.28 38.86 -5.34
N ASP A 74 24.09 38.25 -4.46
CA ASP A 74 25.52 38.56 -4.46
C ASP A 74 26.33 37.47 -3.74
N GLU A 75 27.52 37.32 -4.29
CA GLU A 75 28.49 36.23 -4.24
C GLU A 75 29.40 36.18 -3.01
N ALA A 76 30.21 35.11 -2.99
CA ALA A 76 31.51 34.96 -2.36
C ALA A 76 31.57 34.51 -0.88
N ASP A 77 31.94 33.24 -0.69
CA ASP A 77 33.31 33.00 -0.21
C ASP A 77 33.87 31.68 -0.77
N LEU A 78 35.04 31.82 -1.37
CA LEU A 78 35.84 30.81 -2.06
C LEU A 78 36.87 30.16 -1.10
N ASP A 79 37.58 29.18 -1.66
CA ASP A 79 38.84 28.56 -1.24
C ASP A 79 38.75 27.31 -0.32
N ASN A 80 39.37 26.18 -0.63
CA ASN A 80 40.20 25.76 -1.78
C ASN A 80 40.43 24.22 -1.70
N ALA A 81 40.63 23.61 -2.89
CA ALA A 81 41.36 22.39 -3.34
C ALA A 81 41.73 21.24 -2.37
N GLU A 82 41.82 19.96 -2.78
CA GLU A 82 42.38 19.34 -4.01
C GLU A 82 41.55 18.06 -4.37
N ASP A 83 41.09 17.88 -5.63
CA ASP A 83 41.75 17.21 -6.80
C ASP A 83 41.80 15.67 -6.64
N VAL A 84 41.32 14.77 -7.53
CA VAL A 84 41.57 14.61 -8.98
C VAL A 84 40.51 13.64 -9.61
N GLU A 85 39.99 14.04 -10.77
CA GLU A 85 39.58 13.33 -12.01
C GLU A 85 38.77 12.00 -12.01
N ASP A 86 37.61 11.99 -12.70
CA ASP A 86 37.54 11.47 -14.09
C ASP A 86 36.21 11.91 -14.75
N GLU A 87 36.35 12.70 -15.81
CA GLU A 87 35.31 13.27 -16.67
C GLU A 87 35.12 12.35 -17.88
N SER A 88 33.88 11.91 -18.11
CA SER A 88 33.41 11.51 -19.43
C SER A 88 32.01 12.06 -19.65
N ASP A 89 31.98 13.36 -19.96
CA ASP A 89 31.24 13.99 -21.05
C ASP A 89 30.11 13.15 -21.68
N VAL A 90 28.88 13.51 -21.35
CA VAL A 90 27.73 13.45 -22.27
C VAL A 90 26.83 14.65 -21.95
N GLU A 91 27.06 15.76 -22.63
CA GLU A 91 26.11 16.86 -22.75
C GLU A 91 24.75 16.37 -23.26
N GLN A 92 23.71 16.95 -22.67
CA GLN A 92 22.33 16.87 -23.10
C GLN A 92 22.13 17.84 -24.25
N ASP A 93 21.58 17.35 -25.37
CA ASP A 93 20.80 18.19 -26.27
C ASP A 93 19.37 17.65 -26.39
N ALA A 94 18.45 18.61 -26.33
CA ALA A 94 17.02 18.44 -26.34
C ALA A 94 16.46 18.18 -27.76
N GLU A 95 15.18 17.78 -27.78
CA GLU A 95 14.30 17.63 -28.96
C GLU A 95 14.51 16.39 -29.85
N ASP A 96 13.80 15.30 -29.53
CA ASP A 96 12.87 14.70 -30.50
C ASP A 96 11.89 13.70 -29.86
N ASN A 97 10.59 13.95 -30.02
CA ASN A 97 9.51 13.22 -29.38
C ASN A 97 9.08 12.03 -30.27
N LYS A 98 9.72 10.88 -30.11
CA LYS A 98 9.32 9.60 -30.74
C LYS A 98 9.01 8.54 -29.68
N PRO A 99 7.85 7.85 -29.73
CA PRO A 99 7.47 6.89 -28.71
C PRO A 99 8.41 5.68 -28.73
N ARG A 100 9.21 5.53 -27.67
CA ARG A 100 10.05 4.35 -27.45
C ARG A 100 9.16 3.13 -27.19
N THR A 101 8.87 2.36 -28.22
CA THR A 101 8.27 1.03 -28.09
C THR A 101 9.24 0.11 -27.36
N SER A 102 9.06 -0.08 -26.06
CA SER A 102 9.83 -1.06 -25.31
C SER A 102 9.46 -2.46 -25.79
N LYS A 103 10.33 -3.06 -26.62
CA LYS A 103 10.23 -4.46 -27.03
C LYS A 103 10.25 -5.32 -25.76
N LYS A 104 9.09 -5.86 -25.38
CA LYS A 104 8.95 -6.80 -24.27
C LYS A 104 9.85 -8.01 -24.58
N LYS A 105 11.00 -8.11 -23.91
CA LYS A 105 11.88 -9.27 -24.01
C LYS A 105 11.07 -10.49 -23.55
N LYS A 106 10.84 -11.45 -24.45
CA LYS A 106 10.19 -12.72 -24.12
C LYS A 106 11.09 -13.43 -23.11
N LEU A 107 10.59 -13.66 -21.91
CA LEU A 107 11.31 -14.40 -20.87
C LEU A 107 11.37 -15.87 -21.29
N ASN A 108 12.57 -16.42 -21.40
CA ASN A 108 12.76 -17.85 -21.63
C ASN A 108 12.30 -18.60 -20.37
N LYS A 109 11.45 -19.62 -20.55
CA LYS A 109 11.01 -20.49 -19.45
C LYS A 109 12.23 -21.28 -18.96
N LEU A 110 12.49 -21.28 -17.65
CA LEU A 110 13.60 -22.04 -17.07
C LEU A 110 13.39 -23.54 -17.29
N THR A 111 14.49 -24.27 -17.47
CA THR A 111 14.49 -25.73 -17.47
C THR A 111 14.20 -26.26 -16.05
N PRO A 112 13.66 -27.48 -15.90
CA PRO A 112 13.35 -28.03 -14.57
C PRO A 112 14.58 -28.13 -13.66
N GLU A 113 15.76 -28.42 -14.21
CA GLU A 113 17.02 -28.45 -13.43
C GLU A 113 17.42 -27.07 -12.89
N GLU A 114 17.22 -26.01 -13.67
CA GLU A 114 17.51 -24.65 -13.25
C GLU A 114 16.54 -24.18 -12.16
N LEU A 115 15.27 -24.62 -12.23
CA LEU A 115 14.29 -24.35 -11.19
C LEU A 115 14.71 -24.95 -9.86
N GLU A 116 15.14 -26.22 -9.85
CA GLU A 116 15.65 -26.85 -8.63
C GLU A 116 16.90 -26.15 -8.07
N LYS A 117 17.84 -25.75 -8.94
CA LYS A 117 19.03 -24.99 -8.53
C LYS A 117 18.62 -23.67 -7.88
N PHE A 118 17.69 -22.96 -8.50
CA PHE A 118 17.15 -21.71 -7.98
C PHE A 118 16.45 -21.89 -6.63
N GLU A 119 15.64 -22.92 -6.47
CA GLU A 119 15.00 -23.24 -5.19
C GLU A 119 16.02 -23.60 -4.10
N LYS A 120 17.03 -24.40 -4.45
CA LYS A 120 18.12 -24.76 -3.52
C LYS A 120 18.87 -23.52 -3.06
N ASP A 121 19.11 -22.57 -3.96
CA ASP A 121 19.78 -21.31 -3.61
C ASP A 121 18.86 -20.39 -2.81
N GLN A 122 17.58 -20.26 -3.15
CA GLN A 122 16.59 -19.56 -2.33
C GLN A 122 16.46 -20.16 -0.92
N LYS A 123 16.58 -21.48 -0.76
CA LYS A 123 16.55 -22.13 0.56
C LYS A 123 17.79 -21.74 1.40
N LYS A 124 18.94 -21.50 0.78
CA LYS A 124 20.18 -21.04 1.43
C LYS A 124 20.15 -19.57 1.83
N THR A 125 19.38 -18.72 1.13
CA THR A 125 19.31 -17.29 1.45
C THR A 125 18.78 -17.02 2.84
N GLY A 126 19.19 -15.89 3.42
CA GLY A 126 18.68 -15.41 4.71
C GLY A 126 18.42 -13.92 4.65
N VAL A 127 17.35 -13.48 5.32
CA VAL A 127 16.97 -12.06 5.36
C VAL A 127 17.26 -11.49 6.75
N CYS A 128 17.86 -10.31 6.77
CA CYS A 128 18.04 -9.50 7.96
C CYS A 128 17.18 -8.24 7.86
N TYR A 129 16.54 -7.90 8.97
CA TYR A 129 15.80 -6.67 9.16
C TYR A 129 16.66 -5.62 9.83
N LEU A 130 16.62 -4.39 9.32
CA LEU A 130 17.23 -3.20 9.89
C LEU A 130 16.12 -2.32 10.45
N SER A 131 16.07 -2.21 11.78
CA SER A 131 15.03 -1.44 12.48
C SER A 131 15.21 0.06 12.33
N ARG A 132 16.47 0.50 12.21
CA ARG A 132 16.83 1.92 12.07
C ARG A 132 17.96 2.07 11.07
N ILE A 133 17.72 2.87 10.05
CA ILE A 133 18.76 3.30 9.12
C ILE A 133 19.18 4.73 9.51
N PRO A 134 20.49 5.04 9.55
CA PRO A 134 20.94 6.39 9.81
C PRO A 134 20.30 7.42 8.87
N PRO A 135 19.99 8.64 9.35
CA PRO A 135 19.39 9.69 8.54
C PRO A 135 20.19 9.96 7.26
N PHE A 136 19.51 10.13 6.13
CA PHE A 136 20.11 10.43 4.83
C PHE A 136 21.07 9.35 4.27
N MET A 137 21.14 8.16 4.86
CA MET A 137 21.95 7.07 4.33
C MET A 137 21.25 6.44 3.11
N LYS A 138 21.91 6.51 1.95
CA LYS A 138 21.40 5.89 0.72
C LYS A 138 21.53 4.34 0.77
N PRO A 139 20.59 3.58 0.18
CA PRO A 139 20.65 2.11 0.14
C PRO A 139 21.94 1.58 -0.52
N ARG A 140 22.48 2.32 -1.50
CA ARG A 140 23.77 2.00 -2.15
C ARG A 140 24.93 2.01 -1.14
N ARG A 141 24.98 2.99 -0.24
CA ARG A 141 26.02 3.08 0.80
C ARG A 141 25.86 1.94 1.81
N LEU A 142 24.63 1.65 2.23
CA LEU A 142 24.30 0.51 3.09
C LEU A 142 24.80 -0.81 2.48
N ARG A 143 24.57 -1.02 1.18
CA ARG A 143 25.07 -2.19 0.44
C ARG A 143 26.59 -2.27 0.49
N SER A 144 27.31 -1.17 0.20
CA SER A 144 28.77 -1.15 0.25
C SER A 144 29.35 -1.45 1.64
N LEU A 145 28.68 -1.02 2.71
CA LEU A 145 29.11 -1.31 4.09
C LEU A 145 28.91 -2.78 4.44
N LEU A 146 27.74 -3.34 4.13
CA LEU A 146 27.41 -4.73 4.46
C LEU A 146 28.10 -5.75 3.55
N SER A 147 28.40 -5.37 2.28
CA SER A 147 29.04 -6.24 1.29
C SER A 147 30.45 -6.68 1.70
N LYS A 148 31.08 -5.99 2.66
CA LYS A 148 32.40 -6.35 3.19
C LYS A 148 32.36 -7.65 4.02
N TYR A 149 31.22 -7.96 4.62
CA TYR A 149 31.07 -9.10 5.54
C TYR A 149 30.41 -10.31 4.87
N ALA A 150 29.42 -10.05 4.02
CA ALA A 150 28.66 -11.11 3.36
C ALA A 150 28.17 -10.66 1.98
N GLU A 151 27.97 -11.63 1.09
CA GLU A 151 27.44 -11.37 -0.24
C GLU A 151 25.93 -11.08 -0.18
N ILE A 152 25.56 -9.91 -0.68
CA ILE A 152 24.19 -9.39 -0.65
C ILE A 152 23.49 -9.74 -1.97
N GLY A 153 22.32 -10.34 -1.88
CA GLY A 153 21.38 -10.49 -2.99
C GLY A 153 20.58 -9.21 -3.16
N ARG A 154 19.36 -9.21 -2.63
CA ARG A 154 18.40 -8.10 -2.72
C ARG A 154 18.46 -7.20 -1.48
N LEU A 155 18.18 -5.92 -1.67
CA LEU A 155 18.14 -4.92 -0.60
C LEU A 155 17.01 -3.94 -0.87
N PHE A 156 16.19 -3.70 0.15
CA PHE A 156 15.05 -2.80 0.11
C PHE A 156 15.06 -1.95 1.37
N CYS A 157 14.84 -0.66 1.21
CA CYS A 157 14.72 0.28 2.32
C CYS A 157 13.40 1.00 2.16
N SER A 158 12.57 0.99 3.20
CA SER A 158 11.30 1.71 3.20
C SER A 158 11.60 3.21 3.33
N PRO A 159 11.15 4.05 2.38
CA PRO A 159 11.26 5.48 2.55
C PRO A 159 10.38 5.95 3.72
N GLU A 160 10.78 7.04 4.34
CA GLU A 160 9.98 7.76 5.32
C GLU A 160 8.57 8.10 4.76
N ASP A 161 7.54 8.07 5.61
CA ASP A 161 6.17 8.42 5.21
C ASP A 161 6.17 9.79 4.50
N PRO A 162 5.50 9.93 3.33
CA PRO A 162 5.43 11.20 2.62
C PRO A 162 4.96 12.37 3.50
N LYS A 163 4.09 12.15 4.50
CA LYS A 163 3.64 13.20 5.42
C LYS A 163 4.76 13.71 6.33
N ILE A 164 5.55 12.79 6.89
CA ILE A 164 6.68 13.14 7.76
C ILE A 164 7.79 13.78 6.91
N THR A 165 8.03 13.23 5.72
CA THR A 165 8.97 13.79 4.74
C THR A 165 8.59 15.22 4.35
N ALA A 166 7.31 15.50 4.08
CA ALA A 166 6.83 16.85 3.75
C ALA A 166 7.04 17.82 4.92
N ARG A 167 6.70 17.41 6.15
CA ARG A 167 6.94 18.20 7.37
C ARG A 167 8.42 18.52 7.55
N ARG A 168 9.29 17.52 7.43
CA ARG A 168 10.74 17.71 7.55
C ARG A 168 11.31 18.60 6.45
N LYS A 169 10.81 18.50 5.21
CA LYS A 169 11.23 19.39 4.12
C LYS A 169 10.74 20.82 4.31
N LYS A 170 9.58 21.01 4.94
CA LYS A 170 9.01 22.34 5.23
C LYS A 170 9.79 23.06 6.34
N TYR A 171 10.09 22.37 7.44
CA TYR A 171 10.71 22.97 8.63
C TYR A 171 12.22 22.70 8.78
N GLY A 172 12.78 21.81 7.97
CA GLY A 172 14.17 21.37 8.08
C GLY A 172 15.04 21.84 6.93
N LYS A 173 16.35 21.99 7.21
CA LYS A 173 17.36 22.38 6.22
C LYS A 173 17.70 21.26 5.24
N ASP A 174 17.64 20.00 5.68
CA ASP A 174 18.04 18.86 4.85
C ASP A 174 16.85 18.28 4.06
N ARG A 175 16.96 18.30 2.73
CA ARG A 175 15.92 17.85 1.80
C ARG A 175 16.13 16.42 1.29
N ARG A 176 17.19 15.73 1.71
CA ARG A 176 17.49 14.35 1.27
C ARG A 176 16.44 13.35 1.78
N VAL A 177 16.35 12.22 1.10
CA VAL A 177 15.42 11.12 1.45
C VAL A 177 15.95 10.37 2.65
N ASN A 178 15.06 10.13 3.62
CA ASN A 178 15.32 9.27 4.76
C ASN A 178 14.66 7.92 4.54
N TYR A 179 15.28 6.90 5.11
CA TYR A 179 14.71 5.55 5.17
C TYR A 179 14.52 5.20 6.64
N THR A 180 13.36 4.65 6.96
CA THR A 180 13.01 4.29 8.34
C THR A 180 13.55 2.91 8.68
N GLU A 181 13.23 1.96 7.81
CA GLU A 181 13.50 0.53 7.98
C GLU A 181 14.07 -0.08 6.69
N GLY A 182 14.68 -1.26 6.82
CA GLY A 182 15.21 -1.96 5.65
C GLY A 182 15.29 -3.47 5.81
N TRP A 183 15.33 -4.16 4.68
CA TRP A 183 15.47 -5.60 4.58
C TRP A 183 16.62 -5.90 3.63
N VAL A 184 17.52 -6.78 4.08
CA VAL A 184 18.70 -7.19 3.32
C VAL A 184 18.69 -8.70 3.22
N GLU A 185 18.63 -9.20 1.98
CA GLU A 185 18.79 -10.61 1.69
C GLU A 185 20.27 -10.91 1.42
N PHE A 186 20.80 -11.86 2.16
CA PHE A 186 22.13 -12.43 1.96
C PHE A 186 22.01 -13.80 1.27
N LYS A 187 23.01 -14.16 0.45
CA LYS A 187 23.05 -15.46 -0.21
C LYS A 187 23.13 -16.63 0.79
N ASP A 188 23.81 -16.41 1.92
CA ASP A 188 24.00 -17.42 2.97
C ASP A 188 23.30 -17.05 4.27
N LYS A 189 22.33 -17.87 4.71
CA LYS A 189 21.63 -17.68 6.00
C LYS A 189 22.53 -17.81 7.23
N LYS A 190 23.57 -18.64 7.15
CA LYS A 190 24.54 -18.82 8.26
C LYS A 190 25.34 -17.53 8.48
N ARG A 191 25.85 -16.95 7.40
CA ARG A 191 26.54 -15.65 7.44
C ARG A 191 25.59 -14.54 7.87
N ALA A 192 24.35 -14.54 7.38
CA ALA A 192 23.34 -13.57 7.80
C ALA A 192 23.10 -13.59 9.32
N LYS A 193 22.96 -14.79 9.92
CA LYS A 193 22.78 -14.96 11.37
C LYS A 193 23.99 -14.47 12.16
N ALA A 194 25.19 -14.92 11.79
CA ALA A 194 26.43 -14.50 12.45
C ALA A 194 26.68 -12.99 12.33
N LEU A 195 26.37 -12.42 11.16
CA LEU A 195 26.49 -10.99 10.90
C LEU A 195 25.50 -10.18 11.72
N ALA A 196 24.26 -10.63 11.87
CA ALA A 196 23.29 -9.97 12.73
C ALA A 196 23.76 -9.97 14.19
N GLU A 197 24.23 -11.11 14.70
CA GLU A 197 24.78 -11.21 16.07
C GLU A 197 26.04 -10.34 16.25
N PHE A 198 26.90 -10.29 15.24
CA PHE A 198 28.15 -9.53 15.29
C PHE A 198 27.94 -8.03 15.15
N LEU A 199 27.15 -7.56 14.18
CA LEU A 199 26.98 -6.12 13.90
C LEU A 199 26.00 -5.45 14.83
N ASN A 200 25.03 -6.17 15.39
CA ASN A 200 24.00 -5.56 16.22
C ASN A 200 24.62 -4.80 17.41
N MET A 201 24.14 -3.58 17.65
CA MET A 201 24.63 -2.64 18.67
C MET A 201 26.10 -2.22 18.51
N ARG A 202 26.71 -2.39 17.33
CA ARG A 202 28.05 -1.87 17.04
C ARG A 202 27.98 -0.58 16.25
N GLN A 203 28.92 0.32 16.53
CA GLN A 203 29.08 1.57 15.78
C GLN A 203 29.53 1.29 14.36
N ILE A 204 28.88 1.91 13.38
CA ILE A 204 29.15 1.70 11.95
C ILE A 204 30.63 1.97 11.64
N GLY A 205 31.18 3.05 12.19
CA GLY A 205 32.57 3.43 12.00
C GLY A 205 33.59 2.40 12.52
N LYS A 206 33.33 1.79 13.69
CA LYS A 206 34.26 0.82 14.30
C LYS A 206 34.37 -0.48 13.49
N VAL A 207 33.29 -0.91 12.83
CA VAL A 207 33.32 -2.18 12.09
C VAL A 207 34.03 -2.04 10.74
N VAL A 208 34.01 -0.86 10.12
CA VAL A 208 34.78 -0.57 8.89
C VAL A 208 36.28 -0.74 9.12
N LEU A 209 36.72 -0.58 10.37
CA LEU A 209 38.11 -0.50 10.73
C LEU A 209 38.74 -1.86 11.03
N PHE A 210 38.00 -2.92 11.38
CA PHE A 210 38.63 -4.19 11.82
C PHE A 210 39.53 -4.88 10.78
N SER A 211 39.33 -4.69 9.48
CA SER A 211 40.11 -5.36 8.43
C SER A 211 41.28 -4.54 7.87
N ILE A 212 41.34 -3.25 8.17
CA ILE A 212 42.35 -2.31 7.62
C ILE A 212 43.08 -1.56 8.76
N MET A 213 42.47 -1.46 9.95
CA MET A 213 42.97 -0.66 11.08
C MET A 213 43.95 -1.38 11.99
N ILE A 214 44.04 -2.72 12.05
CA ILE A 214 45.14 -3.35 12.81
C ILE A 214 46.51 -2.94 12.24
N TRP A 215 46.59 -2.66 10.93
CA TRP A 215 47.82 -2.19 10.30
C TRP A 215 47.99 -0.67 10.38
N LEU A 216 46.91 0.11 10.26
CA LEU A 216 46.95 1.59 10.26
C LEU A 216 46.89 2.25 11.65
N MET A 217 46.39 1.58 12.69
CA MET A 217 46.26 2.18 14.04
C MET A 217 47.60 2.38 14.77
N LYS A 218 48.69 1.87 14.19
CA LYS A 218 50.05 2.15 14.67
C LYS A 218 50.61 3.47 14.11
N PHE A 219 49.99 4.05 13.09
CA PHE A 219 50.38 5.32 12.48
C PHE A 219 49.24 6.33 12.60
N GLU A 220 49.34 7.18 13.63
CA GLU A 220 48.80 8.54 13.67
C GLU A 220 47.28 8.70 13.81
N GLY A 221 46.87 9.75 14.54
CA GLY A 221 45.49 10.05 14.90
C GLY A 221 44.63 10.53 13.72
N GLY A 222 44.34 9.63 12.77
CA GLY A 222 43.61 9.92 11.54
C GLY A 222 42.09 9.82 11.64
N LYS A 223 41.44 11.00 11.59
CA LYS A 223 40.06 11.35 11.16
C LYS A 223 38.98 10.25 11.20
N ARG A 224 38.09 10.35 12.20
CA ARG A 224 36.75 9.71 12.26
C ARG A 224 35.82 10.31 11.18
N SER A 225 36.18 10.16 9.90
CA SER A 225 35.66 11.00 8.82
C SER A 225 34.33 10.54 8.21
N ASP A 226 33.84 9.32 8.51
CA ASP A 226 32.55 8.89 7.98
C ASP A 226 31.41 9.56 8.75
N ARG A 227 30.47 10.17 8.02
CA ARG A 227 29.31 10.87 8.58
C ARG A 227 28.52 10.00 9.57
N TYR A 228 28.49 8.70 9.31
CA TYR A 228 27.73 7.71 10.07
C TYR A 228 28.57 7.02 11.14
N TYR A 229 29.77 7.51 11.46
CA TYR A 229 30.71 6.84 12.35
C TYR A 229 30.12 6.48 13.71
N HIS A 230 29.38 7.41 14.30
CA HIS A 230 28.79 7.30 15.64
C HIS A 230 27.47 6.54 15.68
N ASP A 231 26.82 6.37 14.52
CA ASP A 231 25.56 5.63 14.45
C ASP A 231 25.78 4.16 14.77
N MET A 232 24.76 3.54 15.35
CA MET A 232 24.77 2.13 15.73
C MET A 232 23.97 1.30 14.74
N TRP A 233 24.49 0.13 14.40
CA TRP A 233 23.74 -0.90 13.68
C TRP A 233 22.64 -1.48 14.57
N ASN A 234 21.41 -1.50 14.07
CA ASN A 234 20.29 -2.24 14.66
C ASN A 234 19.79 -3.26 13.63
N ILE A 235 20.32 -4.47 13.70
CA ILE A 235 20.10 -5.54 12.71
C ILE A 235 19.61 -6.78 13.43
N LYS A 236 18.53 -7.38 12.92
CA LYS A 236 17.95 -8.62 13.42
C LYS A 236 17.82 -9.63 12.29
N TYR A 237 18.34 -10.83 12.49
CA TYR A 237 18.06 -11.95 11.57
C TYR A 237 16.61 -12.41 11.74
N LEU A 238 15.91 -12.63 10.63
CA LEU A 238 14.53 -13.11 10.63
C LEU A 238 14.50 -14.61 10.32
N PRO A 239 14.28 -15.49 11.32
CA PRO A 239 14.17 -16.92 11.07
C PRO A 239 12.90 -17.24 10.28
N LYS A 240 12.98 -18.24 9.38
CA LYS A 240 11.88 -18.69 8.50
C LYS A 240 11.29 -17.62 7.57
N PHE A 241 11.87 -16.42 7.54
CA PHE A 241 11.44 -15.33 6.67
C PHE A 241 12.28 -15.30 5.39
N LYS A 242 11.62 -15.10 4.25
CA LYS A 242 12.24 -15.04 2.93
C LYS A 242 11.83 -13.76 2.22
N TRP A 243 12.62 -13.35 1.24
CA TRP A 243 12.37 -12.13 0.47
C TRP A 243 10.99 -12.12 -0.19
N ASN A 244 10.54 -13.28 -0.69
CA ASN A 244 9.27 -13.40 -1.39
C ASN A 244 8.10 -12.98 -0.49
N HIS A 245 8.13 -13.31 0.80
CA HIS A 245 7.08 -12.93 1.75
C HIS A 245 6.95 -11.40 1.89
N LEU A 246 8.09 -10.68 1.87
CA LEU A 246 8.09 -9.20 1.92
C LEU A 246 7.42 -8.63 0.66
N THR A 247 7.83 -9.11 -0.51
CA THR A 247 7.31 -8.61 -1.79
C THR A 247 5.86 -9.00 -2.01
N GLU A 248 5.46 -10.18 -1.54
CA GLU A 248 4.09 -10.68 -1.61
C GLU A 248 3.15 -9.82 -0.77
N GLN A 249 3.54 -9.53 0.48
CA GLN A 249 2.77 -8.62 1.33
C GLN A 249 2.64 -7.22 0.70
N MET A 250 3.74 -6.64 0.23
CA MET A 250 3.70 -5.32 -0.43
C MET A 250 2.84 -5.32 -1.70
N ALA A 251 2.93 -6.37 -2.51
CA ALA A 251 2.14 -6.50 -3.72
C ALA A 251 0.66 -6.64 -3.39
N TYR A 252 0.31 -7.45 -2.37
CA TYR A 252 -1.06 -7.62 -1.90
C TYR A 252 -1.66 -6.30 -1.39
N GLU A 253 -0.92 -5.57 -0.54
CA GLU A 253 -1.37 -4.27 -0.04
C GLU A 253 -1.57 -3.23 -1.15
N GLN A 254 -0.66 -3.21 -2.13
CA GLN A 254 -0.78 -2.32 -3.30
C GLN A 254 -1.97 -2.71 -4.19
N GLN A 255 -2.18 -4.00 -4.44
CA GLN A 255 -3.31 -4.50 -5.22
C GLN A 255 -4.64 -4.19 -4.52
N ALA A 256 -4.75 -4.44 -3.22
CA ALA A 256 -5.94 -4.13 -2.44
C ALA A 256 -6.25 -2.62 -2.47
N ARG A 257 -5.24 -1.76 -2.32
CA ARG A 257 -5.40 -0.30 -2.44
C ARG A 257 -5.84 0.11 -3.84
N GLN A 258 -5.20 -0.43 -4.87
CA GLN A 258 -5.52 -0.12 -6.26
C GLN A 258 -6.94 -0.58 -6.63
N GLN A 259 -7.37 -1.74 -6.13
CA GLN A 259 -8.72 -2.26 -6.35
C GLN A 259 -9.77 -1.35 -5.70
N ARG A 260 -9.55 -0.90 -4.46
CA ARG A 260 -10.44 0.06 -3.79
C ARG A 260 -10.58 1.35 -4.59
N LEU A 261 -9.46 1.95 -5.00
CA LEU A 261 -9.46 3.16 -5.81
C LEU A 261 -10.19 2.96 -7.15
N ARG A 262 -9.96 1.83 -7.83
CA ARG A 262 -10.64 1.50 -9.09
C ARG A 262 -12.15 1.37 -8.90
N ASN A 263 -12.58 0.76 -7.80
CA ASN A 263 -14.00 0.60 -7.51
C ASN A 263 -14.67 1.96 -7.24
N GLU A 264 -14.00 2.85 -6.48
CA GLU A 264 -14.46 4.21 -6.21
C GLU A 264 -14.56 5.05 -7.49
N VAL A 265 -13.52 5.01 -8.34
CA VAL A 265 -13.52 5.68 -9.65
C VAL A 265 -14.62 5.11 -10.55
N ALA A 266 -14.81 3.79 -10.58
CA ALA A 266 -15.85 3.16 -11.39
C ALA A 266 -17.25 3.54 -10.90
N GLN A 267 -17.47 3.65 -9.59
CA GLN A 267 -18.72 4.14 -9.01
C GLN A 267 -18.98 5.59 -9.43
N SER A 268 -18.01 6.49 -9.23
CA SER A 268 -18.13 7.90 -9.63
C SER A 268 -18.37 8.04 -11.14
N GLN A 269 -17.70 7.24 -11.97
CA GLN A 269 -17.94 7.24 -13.42
C GLN A 269 -19.34 6.78 -13.80
N ARG A 270 -19.90 5.78 -13.10
CA ARG A 270 -21.29 5.33 -13.32
C ARG A 270 -22.27 6.46 -12.98
N GLU A 271 -22.10 7.10 -11.84
CA GLU A 271 -22.93 8.23 -11.40
C GLU A 271 -22.82 9.43 -12.34
N ASN A 272 -21.61 9.79 -12.77
CA ASN A 272 -21.40 10.87 -13.74
C ASN A 272 -22.05 10.56 -15.09
N LYS A 273 -21.93 9.30 -15.57
CA LYS A 273 -22.56 8.87 -16.82
C LYS A 273 -24.08 8.93 -16.74
N THR A 274 -24.68 8.47 -15.64
CA THR A 274 -26.14 8.55 -15.46
C THR A 274 -26.61 9.99 -15.36
N TYR A 275 -25.85 10.86 -14.69
CA TYR A 275 -26.13 12.30 -14.63
C TYR A 275 -26.13 12.94 -16.02
N ILE A 276 -25.09 12.72 -16.83
CA ILE A 276 -24.99 13.25 -18.20
C ILE A 276 -26.19 12.79 -19.04
N GLN A 277 -26.53 11.51 -18.99
CA GLN A 277 -27.69 10.97 -19.72
C GLN A 277 -29.00 11.62 -19.29
N ASN A 278 -29.19 11.89 -17.99
CA ASN A 278 -30.40 12.53 -17.49
C ASN A 278 -30.48 14.02 -17.89
N VAL A 279 -29.35 14.72 -17.91
CA VAL A 279 -29.28 16.11 -18.39
C VAL A 279 -29.56 16.17 -19.89
N GLU A 280 -28.98 15.27 -20.70
CA GLU A 280 -29.26 15.16 -22.13
C GLU A 280 -30.74 14.89 -22.40
N ARG A 281 -31.34 13.89 -21.72
CA ARG A 281 -32.78 13.62 -21.81
C ARG A 281 -33.62 14.84 -21.46
N SER A 282 -33.28 15.54 -20.37
CA SER A 282 -34.00 16.74 -19.93
C SER A 282 -33.92 17.87 -20.97
N LYS A 283 -32.76 18.06 -21.61
CA LYS A 283 -32.59 19.01 -22.72
C LYS A 283 -33.42 18.60 -23.95
N MET A 284 -33.46 17.31 -24.27
CA MET A 284 -34.29 16.79 -25.38
C MET A 284 -35.78 17.03 -25.12
N TYR A 285 -36.28 16.74 -23.92
CA TYR A 285 -37.68 17.00 -23.55
C TYR A 285 -38.03 18.49 -23.63
N LYS A 286 -37.19 19.37 -23.05
CA LYS A 286 -37.37 20.84 -23.15
C LYS A 286 -37.38 21.31 -24.60
N GLY A 287 -36.47 20.80 -25.43
CA GLY A 287 -36.42 21.15 -26.87
C GLY A 287 -37.63 20.63 -27.65
N MET A 288 -38.23 19.50 -27.26
CA MET A 288 -39.46 18.98 -27.85
C MET A 288 -40.68 19.80 -27.42
N GLU A 289 -40.77 20.13 -26.13
CA GLU A 289 -41.81 20.97 -25.56
C GLU A 289 -41.82 22.38 -26.19
N GLU A 290 -40.65 23.00 -26.36
CA GLU A 290 -40.54 24.30 -27.01
C GLU A 290 -40.99 24.26 -28.49
N LYS A 291 -40.69 23.16 -29.21
CA LYS A 291 -41.17 22.96 -30.59
C LYS A 291 -42.68 22.74 -30.66
N LYS A 292 -43.25 21.97 -29.73
CA LYS A 292 -44.71 21.78 -29.62
C LYS A 292 -45.42 23.11 -29.33
N ARG A 293 -44.90 23.88 -28.36
CA ARG A 293 -45.41 25.23 -28.04
C ARG A 293 -45.37 26.18 -29.24
N LYS A 294 -44.30 26.13 -30.05
CA LYS A 294 -44.19 26.94 -31.29
C LYS A 294 -45.17 26.51 -32.39
N ARG A 295 -45.68 25.28 -32.38
CA ARG A 295 -46.66 24.77 -33.35
C ARG A 295 -48.11 24.99 -32.93
N GLY A 296 -48.35 25.57 -31.75
CA GLY A 296 -49.70 25.82 -31.23
C GLY A 296 -50.45 24.55 -30.80
N GLU A 297 -49.73 23.45 -30.59
CA GLU A 297 -50.28 22.21 -30.05
C GLU A 297 -50.23 22.32 -28.51
N ASP A 298 -51.39 22.51 -27.88
CA ASP A 298 -51.49 22.53 -26.42
C ASP A 298 -50.97 21.20 -25.86
N VAL A 299 -50.04 21.30 -24.91
CA VAL A 299 -49.50 20.15 -24.19
C VAL A 299 -50.61 19.64 -23.27
N GLN A 300 -51.49 18.79 -23.79
CA GLN A 300 -52.33 17.96 -22.93
C GLN A 300 -51.38 17.00 -22.23
N ASP A 301 -51.21 17.19 -20.91
CA ASP A 301 -50.67 16.17 -20.03
C ASP A 301 -51.62 14.98 -20.10
N ASP A 302 -51.41 14.11 -21.08
CA ASP A 302 -52.09 12.83 -21.16
C ASP A 302 -51.71 12.05 -19.91
N ASP A 303 -52.61 12.12 -18.92
CA ASP A 303 -52.58 11.39 -17.67
C ASP A 303 -52.13 9.95 -17.98
N ILE A 304 -50.92 9.60 -17.56
CA ILE A 304 -50.26 8.34 -17.96
C ILE A 304 -51.12 7.19 -17.45
N ARG A 305 -52.03 6.70 -18.28
CA ARG A 305 -52.89 5.54 -17.99
C ARG A 305 -51.97 4.33 -17.97
N ARG A 306 -51.45 3.98 -16.79
CA ARG A 306 -50.65 2.76 -16.58
C ARG A 306 -51.48 1.57 -17.07
N THR A 307 -51.10 1.01 -18.21
CA THR A 307 -51.83 -0.08 -18.87
C THR A 307 -51.64 -1.43 -18.19
N PHE A 308 -50.73 -1.53 -17.22
CA PHE A 308 -50.50 -2.76 -16.47
C PHE A 308 -51.11 -2.69 -15.07
N LYS A 309 -51.85 -3.74 -14.68
CA LYS A 309 -52.26 -3.94 -13.29
C LYS A 309 -51.03 -4.29 -12.47
N GLN A 310 -50.61 -3.39 -11.59
CA GLN A 310 -49.60 -3.69 -10.58
C GLN A 310 -50.11 -4.85 -9.72
N ARG A 311 -49.39 -5.99 -9.72
CA ARG A 311 -49.72 -7.09 -8.82
C ARG A 311 -49.64 -6.57 -7.39
N ALA A 312 -50.65 -6.89 -6.57
CA ALA A 312 -50.60 -6.58 -5.15
C ALA A 312 -49.31 -7.16 -4.58
N VAL A 313 -48.54 -6.34 -3.85
CA VAL A 313 -47.36 -6.80 -3.13
C VAL A 313 -47.86 -7.82 -2.13
N VAL A 314 -47.62 -9.11 -2.41
CA VAL A 314 -47.81 -10.16 -1.41
C VAL A 314 -46.73 -9.91 -0.38
N ALA A 315 -47.09 -9.22 0.70
CA ALA A 315 -46.31 -9.31 1.91
C ALA A 315 -46.26 -10.80 2.24
N ARG A 316 -45.10 -11.42 2.01
CA ARG A 316 -44.79 -12.70 2.63
C ARG A 316 -44.66 -12.35 4.10
N GLU A 317 -45.80 -12.29 4.79
CA GLU A 317 -45.85 -12.39 6.23
C GLU A 317 -45.38 -13.81 6.54
N VAL A 318 -44.07 -14.02 6.51
CA VAL A 318 -43.46 -14.92 7.47
C VAL A 318 -43.72 -14.21 8.78
N ALA A 319 -44.89 -14.45 9.38
CA ALA A 319 -45.12 -14.07 10.76
C ALA A 319 -43.92 -14.64 11.51
N PRO A 320 -43.02 -13.79 12.06
CA PRO A 320 -41.91 -14.30 12.81
C PRO A 320 -42.55 -14.98 14.01
N ASP A 321 -42.60 -16.31 13.98
CA ASP A 321 -43.10 -17.08 15.09
C ASP A 321 -42.22 -16.66 16.27
N LYS A 322 -42.81 -15.93 17.23
CA LYS A 322 -42.06 -15.30 18.33
C LYS A 322 -41.35 -16.36 19.19
N ASN A 323 -41.71 -17.62 18.99
CA ASN A 323 -41.11 -18.79 19.61
C ASN A 323 -40.02 -19.47 18.76
N ALA A 324 -39.99 -19.31 17.43
CA ALA A 324 -38.97 -19.92 16.57
C ALA A 324 -37.56 -19.39 16.87
N GLY A 325 -37.44 -18.10 17.19
CA GLY A 325 -36.18 -17.52 17.66
C GLY A 325 -35.71 -18.12 18.97
N LYS A 326 -36.63 -18.38 19.92
CA LYS A 326 -36.30 -18.97 21.23
C LYS A 326 -35.95 -20.46 21.14
N GLU A 327 -36.58 -21.21 20.25
CA GLU A 327 -36.21 -22.62 19.99
C GLU A 327 -34.88 -22.74 19.23
N ALA A 328 -34.58 -21.84 18.29
CA ALA A 328 -33.28 -21.82 17.64
C ALA A 328 -32.16 -21.44 18.63
N LEU A 329 -32.41 -20.44 19.50
CA LEU A 329 -31.52 -20.06 20.59
C LEU A 329 -31.36 -21.14 21.66
N SER A 330 -32.34 -22.04 21.88
CA SER A 330 -32.19 -23.12 22.86
C SER A 330 -31.28 -24.24 22.34
N ARG A 331 -31.29 -24.50 21.02
CA ARG A 331 -30.48 -25.52 20.33
C ARG A 331 -29.02 -25.14 20.09
N MET A 332 -28.66 -23.87 20.20
CA MET A 332 -27.28 -23.38 19.99
C MET A 332 -26.37 -23.59 21.22
N ASP A 333 -25.05 -23.62 21.02
CA ASP A 333 -24.07 -23.71 22.10
C ASP A 333 -24.04 -22.43 22.97
N GLY A 334 -23.70 -22.59 24.26
CA GLY A 334 -23.70 -21.50 25.24
C GLY A 334 -22.77 -20.34 24.88
N GLY A 335 -21.64 -20.62 24.21
CA GLY A 335 -20.71 -19.58 23.76
C GLY A 335 -21.33 -18.67 22.70
N MET A 336 -22.01 -19.25 21.70
CA MET A 336 -22.71 -18.51 20.64
C MET A 336 -23.85 -17.64 21.18
N LYS A 337 -24.61 -18.14 22.18
CA LYS A 337 -25.68 -17.35 22.82
C LYS A 337 -25.14 -16.10 23.50
N SER A 338 -23.97 -16.19 24.15
CA SER A 338 -23.33 -15.06 24.83
C SER A 338 -22.89 -13.97 23.84
N VAL A 339 -22.34 -14.38 22.69
CA VAL A 339 -21.90 -13.44 21.64
C VAL A 339 -23.10 -12.75 21.00
N LEU A 340 -24.14 -13.51 20.61
CA LEU A 340 -25.36 -12.96 20.02
C LEU A 340 -26.08 -11.99 20.96
N GLY A 341 -26.17 -12.32 22.25
CA GLY A 341 -26.73 -11.43 23.27
C GLY A 341 -25.95 -10.12 23.44
N LYS A 342 -24.64 -10.12 23.17
CA LYS A 342 -23.77 -8.94 23.29
C LYS A 342 -23.78 -8.05 22.05
N VAL A 343 -24.11 -8.62 20.88
CA VAL A 343 -24.17 -7.91 19.59
C VAL A 343 -25.57 -7.32 19.34
N PHE A 344 -26.62 -8.05 19.72
CA PHE A 344 -28.01 -7.67 19.43
C PHE A 344 -28.83 -7.27 20.68
N GLY A 345 -28.29 -7.45 21.89
CA GLY A 345 -28.91 -6.97 23.12
C GLY A 345 -28.64 -5.47 23.30
N LYS A 346 -29.60 -4.64 22.89
CA LYS A 346 -29.66 -3.23 23.23
C LYS A 346 -31.05 -2.90 23.75
#